data_AF-H1S0D2-F1
#
_entry.id   AF-H1S0D2-F1
#
_cell.length_a   1.000
_cell.length_b   1.000
_cell.length_c   1.000
_cell.angle_alpha   90.00
_cell.angle_beta   90.00
_cell.angle_gamma   90.00
#
_symmetry.space_group_name_H-M   'P 1'
#
loop_
_entity.id
_entity.type
_entity.pdbx_description
1 polymer ?
#
loop_
_entity_poly.entity_id
_entity_poly.type
_entity_poly.pdbx_seq_one_letter_code
_entity_poly.pdbx_strand_id
1 'polypeptide(L)'
;MQARFGTPTDTYQLADGTQRWIYSKQPFGQQSYAADFDRDGHLSAFRQMLQTSELYKAKVDVWTKLDVEQHFGKPREPKQYYPLMKREVWSYRFRHEDTWPSMFNFYFDDAGVLRQTQITPDPLAEGRGRRR
;
A
#
# COMPACT_ATOMS: atom_id res chain seq x y z
N MET A 1 22.21 11.44 -7.36
CA MET A 1 21.67 10.29 -6.59
C MET A 1 20.44 9.61 -7.21
N GLN A 2 19.79 10.15 -8.27
CA GLN A 2 18.64 9.50 -8.95
C GLN A 2 19.00 8.25 -9.79
N ALA A 3 20.29 7.99 -10.05
CA ALA A 3 20.71 6.98 -11.02
C ALA A 3 20.74 5.52 -10.52
N ARG A 4 20.41 5.23 -9.24
CA ARG A 4 20.55 3.87 -8.68
C ARG A 4 19.24 3.11 -8.47
N PHE A 5 18.10 3.80 -8.34
CA PHE A 5 16.81 3.18 -8.00
C PHE A 5 15.78 3.20 -9.14
N GLY A 6 16.09 3.88 -10.24
CA GLY A 6 15.13 4.12 -11.33
C GLY A 6 14.04 5.13 -10.96
N THR A 7 13.06 5.30 -11.85
CA THR A 7 11.97 6.25 -11.66
C THR A 7 10.96 5.71 -10.64
N PRO A 8 10.66 6.45 -9.55
CA PRO A 8 9.64 6.05 -8.59
C PRO A 8 8.24 6.09 -9.21
N THR A 9 7.34 5.24 -8.71
CA THR A 9 5.94 5.22 -9.14
C THR A 9 5.15 6.36 -8.51
N ASP A 10 5.51 6.75 -7.29
CA ASP A 10 4.87 7.83 -6.55
C ASP A 10 5.93 8.57 -5.72
N THR A 11 5.77 9.88 -5.55
CA THR A 11 6.64 10.70 -4.72
C THR A 11 5.79 11.58 -3.80
N TYR A 12 6.21 11.69 -2.55
CA TYR A 12 5.50 12.44 -1.52
C TYR A 12 6.47 13.29 -0.72
N GLN A 13 6.04 14.51 -0.41
CA GLN A 13 6.65 15.30 0.67
C GLN A 13 5.87 15.00 1.94
N LEU A 14 6.58 14.57 2.99
CA LEU A 14 6.00 14.23 4.28
C LEU A 14 5.90 15.48 5.17
N ALA A 15 5.02 15.42 6.17
CA ALA A 15 4.74 16.57 7.04
C ALA A 15 5.95 17.02 7.88
N ASP A 16 6.90 16.13 8.13
CA ASP A 16 8.16 16.42 8.81
C ASP A 16 9.23 17.05 7.89
N GLY A 17 8.90 17.29 6.62
CA GLY A 17 9.79 17.85 5.61
C GLY A 17 10.73 16.84 4.95
N THR A 18 10.63 15.55 5.29
CA THR A 18 11.33 14.48 4.55
C THR A 18 10.60 14.15 3.25
N GLN A 19 11.32 13.55 2.30
CA GLN A 19 10.76 13.11 1.03
C GLN A 19 10.69 11.58 1.00
N ARG A 20 9.57 11.03 0.54
CA ARG A 20 9.42 9.60 0.30
C ARG A 20 9.20 9.31 -1.18
N TRP A 21 9.98 8.39 -1.71
CA TRP A 21 9.75 7.80 -3.03
C TRP A 21 9.23 6.39 -2.87
N ILE A 22 8.21 6.04 -3.64
CA ILE A 22 7.59 4.73 -3.62
C ILE A 22 7.81 4.04 -4.95
N TYR A 23 8.16 2.76 -4.88
CA TYR A 23 8.42 1.88 -5.99
C TYR A 23 7.47 0.69 -5.91
N SER A 24 6.25 0.86 -6.42
CA SER A 24 5.25 -0.19 -6.42
C SER A 24 5.45 -1.18 -7.57
N LYS A 25 5.38 -2.48 -7.27
CA LYS A 25 5.32 -3.55 -8.27
C LYS A 25 3.89 -3.98 -8.61
N GLN A 26 2.89 -3.33 -8.00
CA GLN A 26 1.48 -3.59 -8.23
C GLN A 26 1.04 -3.16 -9.66
N PRO A 27 -0.04 -3.75 -10.22
CA PRO A 27 -0.91 -4.76 -9.61
C PRO A 27 -0.37 -6.19 -9.69
N PHE A 28 0.60 -6.47 -10.56
CA PHE A 28 1.04 -7.85 -10.82
C PHE A 28 2.05 -8.41 -9.81
N GLY A 29 2.77 -7.53 -9.10
CA GLY A 29 3.64 -7.88 -7.99
C GLY A 29 2.95 -7.79 -6.63
N GLN A 30 3.65 -8.17 -5.57
CA GLN A 30 3.18 -8.18 -4.17
C GLN A 30 3.97 -7.23 -3.26
N GLN A 31 4.82 -6.39 -3.85
CA GLN A 31 5.78 -5.56 -3.13
C GLN A 31 5.59 -4.09 -3.50
N SER A 32 5.84 -3.23 -2.52
CA SER A 32 6.01 -1.78 -2.69
C SER A 32 7.19 -1.39 -1.82
N TYR A 33 8.17 -0.68 -2.36
CA TYR A 33 9.34 -0.24 -1.60
C TYR A 33 9.28 1.26 -1.37
N ALA A 34 9.57 1.71 -0.15
CA ALA A 34 9.73 3.12 0.19
C ALA A 34 11.22 3.45 0.36
N ALA A 35 11.66 4.51 -0.32
CA ALA A 35 12.95 5.16 -0.11
C ALA A 35 12.68 6.51 0.57
N ASP A 36 13.19 6.68 1.79
CA ASP A 36 13.03 7.89 2.59
C ASP A 36 14.29 8.74 2.50
N PHE A 37 14.13 10.03 2.20
CA PHE A 37 15.19 11.00 2.10
C PHE A 37 15.03 12.06 3.18
N ASP A 38 16.13 12.36 3.87
CA ASP A 38 16.14 13.46 4.83
C ASP A 38 16.00 14.83 4.12
N ARG A 39 15.96 15.89 4.92
CA ARG A 39 15.80 17.26 4.41
C ARG A 39 16.95 17.74 3.53
N ASP A 40 18.11 17.11 3.64
CA ASP A 40 19.29 17.39 2.84
C ASP A 40 19.32 16.54 1.54
N GLY A 41 18.34 15.66 1.36
CA GLY A 41 18.19 14.81 0.18
C GLY A 41 19.02 13.52 0.23
N HIS A 42 19.54 13.13 1.40
CA HIS A 42 20.25 11.87 1.58
C HIS A 42 19.27 10.73 1.91
N LEU A 43 19.54 9.55 1.35
CA LEU A 43 18.76 8.35 1.63
C LEU A 43 18.97 7.92 3.09
N SER A 44 17.89 7.97 3.88
CA SER A 44 17.88 7.61 5.30
C SER A 44 17.35 6.19 5.53
N ALA A 45 16.41 5.71 4.71
CA ALA A 45 15.87 4.36 4.80
C ALA A 45 15.38 3.82 3.45
N PHE A 46 15.45 2.50 3.29
CA PHE A 46 14.86 1.78 2.16
C PHE A 46 14.17 0.50 2.66
N ARG A 47 12.86 0.37 2.47
CA ARG A 47 12.04 -0.69 3.12
C ARG A 47 10.96 -1.26 2.19
N GLN A 48 10.67 -2.55 2.32
CA GLN A 48 9.45 -3.15 1.76
C GLN A 48 8.24 -2.82 2.64
N MET A 49 7.25 -2.14 2.08
CA MET A 49 6.09 -1.62 2.80
C MET A 49 4.87 -2.55 2.74
N LEU A 50 4.73 -3.38 1.69
CA LEU A 50 3.67 -4.38 1.61
C LEU A 50 4.10 -5.69 2.27
N GLN A 51 4.19 -5.67 3.61
CA GLN A 51 4.46 -6.81 4.48
C GLN A 51 3.62 -6.70 5.75
N THR A 52 3.31 -7.82 6.42
CA THR A 52 2.36 -7.85 7.55
C THR A 52 2.71 -6.80 8.61
N SER A 53 3.99 -6.72 9.02
CA SER A 53 4.47 -5.83 10.07
C SER A 53 4.30 -4.33 9.75
N GLU A 54 4.29 -3.94 8.48
CA GLU A 54 4.07 -2.56 8.05
C GLU A 54 2.58 -2.27 7.86
N LEU A 55 1.84 -3.20 7.25
CA LEU A 55 0.39 -3.07 7.02
C LEU A 55 -0.38 -2.96 8.34
N TYR A 56 0.03 -3.70 9.37
CA TYR A 56 -0.63 -3.69 10.68
C TYR A 56 -0.38 -2.41 11.49
N LYS A 57 0.50 -1.50 11.02
CA LYS A 57 0.67 -0.18 11.64
C LYS A 57 -0.44 0.80 11.27
N ALA A 58 -1.31 0.44 10.33
CA ALA A 58 -2.44 1.28 9.94
C ALA A 58 -3.35 1.56 11.13
N LYS A 59 -3.74 2.83 11.30
CA LYS A 59 -4.56 3.27 12.43
C LYS A 59 -5.97 3.59 11.96
N VAL A 60 -6.92 2.73 12.33
CA VAL A 60 -8.35 2.95 12.11
C VAL A 60 -8.79 4.23 12.85
N ASP A 61 -9.75 4.94 12.27
CA ASP A 61 -10.31 6.23 12.70
C ASP A 61 -9.32 7.41 12.73
N VAL A 62 -8.08 7.18 12.31
CA VAL A 62 -7.01 8.20 12.29
C VAL A 62 -6.42 8.36 10.90
N TRP A 63 -6.03 7.26 10.25
CA TRP A 63 -5.42 7.33 8.93
C TRP A 63 -6.43 7.73 7.86
N THR A 64 -5.97 8.54 6.93
CA THR A 64 -6.70 8.94 5.74
C THR A 64 -6.23 8.15 4.52
N LYS A 65 -6.92 8.34 3.40
CA LYS A 65 -6.44 7.90 2.08
C LYS A 65 -5.01 8.37 1.79
N LEU A 66 -4.69 9.63 2.13
CA LEU A 66 -3.35 10.18 1.91
C LEU A 66 -2.30 9.44 2.75
N ASP A 67 -2.59 9.12 4.01
CA ASP A 67 -1.67 8.35 4.86
C ASP A 67 -1.38 6.98 4.24
N VAL A 68 -2.40 6.27 3.75
CA VAL A 68 -2.23 4.98 3.07
C VAL A 68 -1.39 5.12 1.79
N GLU A 69 -1.64 6.16 0.99
CA GLU A 69 -0.81 6.45 -0.19
C GLU A 69 0.65 6.75 0.16
N GLN A 70 0.90 7.58 1.18
CA GLN A 70 2.25 7.94 1.64
C GLN A 70 3.00 6.76 2.25
N HIS A 71 2.31 5.72 2.74
CA HIS A 71 2.95 4.52 3.28
C HIS A 71 3.18 3.45 2.21
N PHE A 72 2.18 3.17 1.37
CA PHE A 72 2.18 1.99 0.50
C PHE A 72 2.18 2.31 -1.00
N GLY A 73 1.98 3.57 -1.35
CA GLY A 73 1.74 4.05 -2.71
C GLY A 73 0.26 4.06 -3.05
N LYS A 74 -0.11 4.72 -4.15
CA LYS A 74 -1.47 4.66 -4.68
C LYS A 74 -1.91 3.19 -4.92
N PRO A 75 -3.20 2.85 -4.79
CA PRO A 75 -3.66 1.53 -5.20
C PRO A 75 -3.46 1.35 -6.72
N ARG A 76 -3.17 0.13 -7.15
CA ARG A 76 -3.16 -0.23 -8.59
C ARG A 76 -4.25 -1.25 -8.95
N GLU A 77 -4.91 -1.81 -7.94
CA GLU A 77 -6.20 -2.48 -8.14
C GLU A 77 -7.31 -1.44 -8.38
N PRO A 78 -8.39 -1.82 -9.08
CA PRO A 78 -9.57 -0.98 -9.18
C PRO A 78 -10.12 -0.62 -7.80
N LYS A 79 -10.37 0.66 -7.57
CA LYS A 79 -11.06 1.13 -6.36
C LYS A 79 -12.50 0.63 -6.41
N GLN A 80 -12.95 0.02 -5.31
CA GLN A 80 -14.33 -0.48 -5.19
C GLN A 80 -15.11 0.43 -4.25
N TYR A 81 -16.42 0.61 -4.48
CA TYR A 81 -17.29 1.30 -3.55
C TYR A 81 -18.47 0.39 -3.19
N TYR A 82 -18.75 0.26 -1.90
CA TYR A 82 -19.84 -0.57 -1.36
C TYR A 82 -20.94 0.35 -0.83
N PRO A 83 -22.02 0.60 -1.59
CA PRO A 83 -23.02 1.62 -1.24
C PRO A 83 -23.76 1.34 0.07
N LEU A 84 -24.06 0.07 0.37
CA LEU A 84 -24.75 -0.32 1.61
C LEU A 84 -23.93 0.01 2.86
N MET A 85 -22.60 -0.05 2.75
CA MET A 85 -21.68 0.29 3.84
C MET A 85 -21.24 1.76 3.81
N LYS A 86 -21.47 2.46 2.68
CA LYS A 86 -20.85 3.75 2.35
C LYS A 86 -19.33 3.72 2.55
N ARG A 87 -18.68 2.76 1.89
CA ARG A 87 -17.23 2.57 1.98
C ARG A 87 -16.58 2.47 0.63
N GLU A 88 -15.51 3.24 0.42
CA GLU A 88 -14.56 3.02 -0.66
C GLU A 88 -13.47 2.07 -0.18
N VAL A 89 -13.10 1.09 -0.99
CA VAL A 89 -12.11 0.07 -0.67
C VAL A 89 -10.92 0.15 -1.61
N TRP A 90 -9.75 0.26 -1.00
CA TRP A 90 -8.47 0.14 -1.70
C TRP A 90 -7.81 -1.18 -1.32
N SER A 91 -7.36 -1.91 -2.32
CA SER A 91 -6.81 -3.24 -2.14
C SER A 91 -5.37 -3.31 -2.65
N TYR A 92 -4.52 -4.00 -1.89
CA TYR A 92 -3.12 -4.23 -2.23
C TYR A 92 -2.83 -5.72 -2.15
N ARG A 93 -2.23 -6.30 -3.20
CA ARG A 93 -1.75 -7.67 -3.14
C ARG A 93 -0.49 -7.74 -2.28
N PHE A 94 -0.43 -8.68 -1.35
CA PHE A 94 0.77 -8.91 -0.54
C PHE A 94 0.89 -10.39 -0.19
N ARG A 95 1.99 -10.74 0.46
CA ARG A 95 2.19 -12.07 1.02
C ARG A 95 1.98 -11.99 2.54
N HIS A 96 0.87 -12.54 3.01
CA HIS A 96 0.53 -12.54 4.43
C HIS A 96 1.39 -13.56 5.17
N GLU A 97 2.06 -13.08 6.22
CA GLU A 97 3.05 -13.83 7.02
C GLU A 97 4.09 -14.55 6.15
N ASP A 98 4.54 -13.84 5.10
CA ASP A 98 5.53 -14.31 4.12
C ASP A 98 5.20 -15.68 3.48
N THR A 99 3.93 -16.10 3.57
CA THR A 99 3.47 -17.40 3.11
C THR A 99 2.30 -17.27 2.14
N TRP A 100 1.22 -16.62 2.54
CA TRP A 100 -0.08 -16.71 1.86
C TRP A 100 -0.29 -15.55 0.88
N PRO A 101 -0.49 -15.80 -0.43
CA PRO A 101 -0.94 -14.77 -1.36
C PRO A 101 -2.29 -14.21 -0.91
N SER A 102 -2.35 -12.92 -0.61
CA SER A 102 -3.51 -12.28 -0.01
C SER A 102 -3.69 -10.86 -0.53
N MET A 103 -4.87 -10.29 -0.30
CA MET A 103 -5.14 -8.87 -0.46
C MET A 103 -5.32 -8.24 0.91
N PHE A 104 -4.70 -7.08 1.12
CA PHE A 104 -4.99 -6.21 2.25
C PHE A 104 -5.91 -5.09 1.77
N ASN A 105 -7.06 -4.95 2.41
CA ASN A 105 -8.13 -4.05 2.01
C ASN A 105 -8.30 -2.95 3.06
N PHE A 106 -8.25 -1.70 2.62
CA PHE A 106 -8.51 -0.50 3.42
C PHE A 106 -9.89 0.05 3.07
N TYR A 107 -10.78 0.17 4.05
CA TYR A 107 -12.15 0.67 3.88
C TYR A 107 -12.23 2.09 4.41
N PHE A 108 -12.46 3.06 3.52
CA PHE A 108 -12.59 4.47 3.86
C PHE A 108 -14.05 4.89 3.87
N ASP A 109 -14.41 5.81 4.77
CA ASP A 109 -15.69 6.53 4.66
C ASP A 109 -15.65 7.59 3.56
N ASP A 110 -16.77 8.29 3.38
CA ASP A 110 -16.91 9.34 2.36
C ASP A 110 -16.01 10.56 2.63
N ALA A 111 -15.54 10.75 3.86
CA ALA A 111 -14.54 11.77 4.22
C ALA A 111 -13.11 11.31 3.95
N GLY A 112 -12.90 10.06 3.53
CA GLY A 112 -11.59 9.49 3.23
C GLY A 112 -10.83 9.00 4.48
N VAL A 113 -11.51 8.82 5.60
CA VAL A 113 -10.93 8.29 6.85
C VAL A 113 -11.06 6.77 6.88
N LEU A 114 -9.99 6.07 7.24
CA LEU A 114 -9.93 4.62 7.36
C LEU A 114 -10.83 4.15 8.50
N ARG A 115 -11.82 3.30 8.19
CA ARG A 115 -12.77 2.75 9.16
C ARG A 115 -12.58 1.27 9.44
N GLN A 116 -11.95 0.54 8.52
CA GLN A 116 -11.74 -0.89 8.67
C GLN A 116 -10.59 -1.36 7.79
N THR A 117 -9.88 -2.38 8.25
CA THR A 117 -8.95 -3.16 7.44
C THR A 117 -9.43 -4.62 7.36
N GLN A 118 -9.20 -5.27 6.23
CA GLN A 118 -9.54 -6.69 6.05
C GLN A 118 -8.49 -7.40 5.19
N ILE A 119 -8.12 -8.62 5.58
CA ILE A 119 -7.33 -9.51 4.74
C ILE A 119 -8.26 -10.52 4.07
N THR A 120 -8.08 -10.71 2.76
CA THR A 120 -8.78 -11.73 1.96
C THR A 120 -7.77 -12.54 1.15
N PRO A 121 -8.06 -13.77 0.74
CA PRO A 121 -7.25 -14.47 -0.27
C PRO A 121 -7.10 -13.66 -1.55
N ASP A 122 -5.97 -13.79 -2.26
CA ASP A 122 -5.79 -13.18 -3.58
C ASP A 122 -6.55 -14.00 -4.66
N PRO A 123 -7.58 -13.45 -5.33
CA PRO A 123 -8.35 -14.18 -6.32
C PRO A 123 -7.51 -14.70 -7.49
N LEU A 124 -6.40 -14.02 -7.83
CA LEU A 124 -5.48 -14.47 -8.90
C LEU A 124 -4.64 -15.69 -8.49
N ALA A 125 -4.44 -15.90 -7.19
CA ALA A 125 -3.80 -17.10 -6.69
C ALA A 125 -4.77 -18.29 -6.71
N GLU A 126 -6.03 -18.06 -6.32
CA GLU A 126 -7.08 -19.10 -6.34
C GLU A 126 -7.40 -19.58 -7.76
N GLY A 127 -7.48 -18.66 -8.74
CA GLY A 127 -7.75 -19.01 -10.14
C GLY A 127 -6.69 -19.90 -10.78
N ARG A 128 -5.45 -19.90 -10.28
CA ARG A 128 -4.37 -20.79 -10.75
C ARG A 128 -4.41 -22.18 -10.12
N GLY A 129 -5.10 -22.37 -8.99
CA GLY A 129 -5.19 -23.66 -8.30
C GLY A 129 -6.23 -24.61 -8.87
N ARG A 130 -7.24 -24.12 -9.60
CA ARG A 130 -8.40 -24.91 -10.08
C ARG A 130 -8.21 -25.56 -11.47
N ARG A 131 -6.98 -25.67 -11.97
CA ARG A 131 -6.66 -26.30 -13.27
C ARG A 131 -5.69 -27.48 -13.12
N ARG A 132 -6.01 -28.44 -12.27
CA ARG A 132 -5.35 -29.76 -12.27
C ARG A 132 -6.38 -30.85 -12.10
#